data_AF-A0AA86PWN2-F1
#
_entry.id   AF-A0AA86PWN2-F1
#
_cell.length_a   1.000
_cell.length_b   1.000
_cell.length_c   1.000
_cell.angle_alpha   90.00
_cell.angle_beta   90.00
_cell.angle_gamma   90.00
#
_symmetry.space_group_name_H-M   'P 1'
#
loop_
_entity.id
_entity.type
_entity.pdbx_description
1 polymer ?
#
loop_
_entity_poly.entity_id
_entity_poly.type
_entity_poly.pdbx_seq_one_letter_code
_entity_poly.pdbx_strand_id
1 'polypeptide(L)'
;MAPRRSLSQEVAGHALDQHALDSIPINSKRGIWQDVGKILQMKSTTVHNYYHNTWSTQFFDSLKSYRNIIKQMVLNNLTVSNHDLVQMFIDMFQNKNFSKHNLQQVVYIQKQRLVESFTRVDGYSINISECIRFQDAVSL
;
A
#
# COMPACT_ATOMS: atom_id res chain seq x y z
N MET A 1 14.56 44.67 -14.87
CA MET A 1 14.38 43.84 -13.66
C MET A 1 12.88 43.59 -13.50
N ALA A 2 12.42 42.37 -13.78
CA ALA A 2 11.02 41.99 -13.64
C ALA A 2 10.81 41.24 -12.31
N PRO A 3 9.72 41.50 -11.57
CA PRO A 3 9.50 40.87 -10.27
C PRO A 3 9.16 39.38 -10.45
N ARG A 4 9.87 38.51 -9.72
CA ARG A 4 9.51 37.10 -9.54
C ARG A 4 8.16 37.05 -8.84
N ARG A 5 7.09 36.73 -9.58
CA ARG A 5 5.80 36.34 -8.98
C ARG A 5 6.02 35.03 -8.23
N SER A 6 5.89 35.09 -6.91
CA SER A 6 5.80 33.93 -6.03
C SER A 6 4.51 33.16 -6.32
N LEU A 7 4.61 32.11 -7.14
CA LEU A 7 3.59 31.09 -7.36
C LEU A 7 3.49 30.17 -6.14
N SER A 8 2.98 30.68 -5.02
CA SER A 8 2.77 29.89 -3.81
C SER A 8 1.39 30.12 -3.19
N GLN A 9 0.41 30.51 -3.99
CA GLN A 9 -0.99 30.58 -3.59
C GLN A 9 -1.87 29.74 -4.51
N GLU A 10 -2.52 28.76 -3.88
CA GLU A 10 -3.81 28.18 -4.28
C GLU A 10 -3.87 27.45 -5.62
N VAL A 11 -2.98 26.47 -5.80
CA VAL A 11 -3.41 25.26 -6.50
C VAL A 11 -3.83 24.26 -5.43
N ALA A 12 -4.96 24.54 -4.77
CA ALA A 12 -5.90 23.50 -4.37
C ALA A 12 -6.54 22.93 -5.64
N GLY A 13 -5.68 22.59 -6.61
CA GLY A 13 -6.04 21.96 -7.85
C GLY A 13 -6.50 20.61 -7.43
N HIS A 14 -7.82 20.45 -7.44
CA HIS A 14 -8.54 19.20 -7.59
C HIS A 14 -7.55 18.09 -7.90
N ALA A 15 -7.13 17.35 -6.87
CA ALA A 15 -6.66 16.01 -7.11
C ALA A 15 -7.80 15.40 -7.92
N LEU A 16 -7.58 15.25 -9.23
CA LEU A 16 -8.50 14.59 -10.12
C LEU A 16 -8.68 13.22 -9.47
N ASP A 17 -9.81 13.12 -8.79
CA ASP A 17 -9.97 12.21 -7.67
C ASP A 17 -9.70 10.82 -8.23
N GLN A 18 -8.75 10.08 -7.69
CA GLN A 18 -8.53 8.69 -8.12
C GLN A 18 -9.87 7.93 -8.03
N HIS A 19 -10.75 8.33 -7.11
CA HIS A 19 -12.15 7.92 -7.03
C HIS A 19 -13.00 8.22 -8.27
N ALA A 20 -12.78 9.33 -8.97
CA ALA A 20 -13.51 9.67 -10.19
C ALA A 20 -13.15 8.74 -11.35
N LEU A 21 -11.89 8.30 -11.45
CA LEU A 21 -11.52 7.26 -12.39
C LEU A 21 -12.02 5.89 -11.92
N ASP A 22 -11.98 5.62 -10.62
CA ASP A 22 -12.41 4.33 -10.08
C ASP A 22 -13.93 4.11 -10.18
N SER A 23 -14.73 5.18 -10.13
CA SER A 23 -16.19 5.16 -10.27
C SER A 23 -16.69 4.93 -11.70
N ILE A 24 -15.82 5.06 -12.71
CA ILE A 24 -16.19 4.76 -14.10
C ILE A 24 -16.46 3.24 -14.24
N PRO A 25 -17.60 2.83 -14.80
CA PRO A 25 -17.89 1.42 -15.06
C PRO A 25 -16.75 0.75 -15.87
N ILE A 26 -16.42 -0.51 -15.55
CA ILE A 26 -15.31 -1.24 -16.20
C ILE A 26 -15.45 -1.24 -17.73
N ASN A 27 -16.68 -1.34 -18.25
CA ASN A 27 -16.95 -1.31 -19.68
C ASN A 27 -16.59 0.03 -20.31
N SER A 28 -16.79 1.13 -19.58
CA SER A 28 -16.43 2.49 -19.99
C SER A 28 -14.95 2.80 -19.81
N LYS A 29 -14.21 2.02 -19.00
CA LYS A 29 -12.75 2.11 -18.88
C LYS A 29 -12.01 1.53 -20.07
N ARG A 30 -12.64 0.63 -20.83
CA ARG A 30 -12.04 0.02 -22.02
C ARG A 30 -11.83 1.10 -23.08
N GLY A 31 -10.58 1.32 -23.47
CA GLY A 31 -10.22 2.28 -24.52
C GLY A 31 -9.72 3.63 -24.02
N ILE A 32 -9.91 3.99 -22.73
CA ILE A 32 -9.45 5.29 -22.20
C ILE A 32 -7.96 5.51 -22.49
N TRP A 33 -7.11 4.51 -22.22
CA TRP A 33 -5.67 4.62 -22.48
C TRP A 33 -5.32 4.67 -23.96
N GLN A 34 -6.17 4.15 -24.85
CA GLN A 34 -6.01 4.29 -26.29
C GLN A 34 -6.30 5.73 -26.71
N ASP A 35 -7.36 6.33 -26.18
CA ASP A 35 -7.75 7.69 -26.52
C ASP A 35 -6.78 8.72 -25.94
N VAL A 36 -6.39 8.56 -24.67
CA VAL A 36 -5.32 9.38 -24.08
C VAL A 36 -3.99 9.18 -24.84
N GLY A 37 -3.67 7.95 -25.23
CA GLY A 37 -2.51 7.64 -26.06
C GLY A 37 -2.52 8.37 -27.41
N LYS A 38 -3.67 8.41 -28.10
CA LYS A 38 -3.83 9.15 -29.36
C LYS A 38 -3.60 10.66 -29.16
N ILE A 39 -4.16 11.24 -28.10
CA ILE A 39 -4.00 12.67 -27.78
C ILE A 39 -2.54 13.00 -27.48
N LEU A 40 -1.86 12.16 -26.71
CA LEU A 40 -0.46 12.35 -26.33
C LEU A 40 0.54 11.89 -27.40
N GLN A 41 0.07 11.29 -28.50
CA GLN A 41 0.89 10.64 -29.53
C GLN A 41 1.83 9.57 -28.95
N MET A 42 1.35 8.81 -27.97
CA MET A 42 2.09 7.74 -27.28
C MET A 42 1.34 6.40 -27.37
N LYS A 43 2.08 5.29 -27.22
CA LYS A 43 1.47 3.97 -27.09
C LYS A 43 0.61 3.93 -25.82
N SER A 44 -0.60 3.38 -25.94
CA SER A 44 -1.55 3.25 -24.82
C SER A 44 -0.95 2.55 -23.60
N THR A 45 -0.14 1.50 -23.84
CA THR A 45 0.57 0.77 -22.79
C THR A 45 1.54 1.65 -22.01
N THR A 46 2.26 2.56 -22.69
CA THR A 46 3.17 3.51 -22.05
C THR A 46 2.41 4.49 -21.17
N VAL A 47 1.29 5.04 -21.66
CA VAL A 47 0.45 5.97 -20.89
C VAL A 47 -0.15 5.28 -19.66
N HIS A 48 -0.71 4.08 -19.85
CA HIS A 48 -1.21 3.24 -18.76
C HIS A 48 -0.14 3.00 -17.68
N ASN A 49 1.05 2.57 -18.09
CA ASN A 49 2.12 2.27 -17.17
C ASN A 49 2.62 3.53 -16.45
N TYR A 50 2.74 4.65 -17.18
CA TYR A 50 3.10 5.93 -16.57
C TYR A 50 2.07 6.37 -15.52
N TYR A 51 0.78 6.25 -15.85
CA TYR A 51 -0.30 6.57 -14.92
C TYR A 51 -0.20 5.74 -13.64
N HIS A 52 -0.17 4.40 -13.75
CA HIS A 52 -0.21 3.53 -12.58
C HIS A 52 1.09 3.52 -11.76
N ASN A 53 2.25 3.72 -12.40
CA ASN A 53 3.53 3.61 -11.71
C ASN A 53 4.06 4.96 -11.21
N THR A 54 3.75 6.05 -11.91
CA THR A 54 4.34 7.38 -11.64
C THR A 54 3.31 8.40 -11.21
N TRP A 55 2.27 8.63 -12.02
CA TRP A 55 1.35 9.72 -11.76
C TRP A 55 0.41 9.43 -10.59
N SER A 56 -0.19 8.24 -10.51
CA SER A 56 -1.10 7.87 -9.42
C SER A 56 -0.38 7.78 -8.07
N THR A 57 0.91 7.42 -8.07
CA THR A 57 1.68 7.22 -6.84
C THR A 57 2.04 8.54 -6.15
N GLN A 58 2.02 9.67 -6.86
CA GLN A 58 2.34 10.99 -6.30
C GLN A 58 1.29 11.50 -5.29
N PHE A 59 0.08 10.93 -5.30
CA PHE A 59 -1.01 11.30 -4.39
C PHE A 59 -0.97 10.57 -3.05
N PHE A 60 -0.01 9.66 -2.86
CA PHE A 60 0.14 8.86 -1.65
C PHE A 60 1.45 9.18 -0.93
N ASP A 61 1.37 9.19 0.40
CA ASP A 61 2.54 9.28 1.25
C ASP A 61 3.44 8.05 1.08
N SER A 62 4.76 8.29 1.11
CA SER A 62 5.74 7.23 0.95
C SER A 62 5.80 6.32 2.17
N LEU A 63 5.66 5.00 1.96
CA LEU A 63 5.81 4.00 3.03
C LEU A 63 7.26 3.82 3.50
N LYS A 64 8.26 4.38 2.80
CA LYS A 64 9.69 4.17 3.11
C LYS A 64 10.03 4.54 4.55
N SER A 65 9.56 5.69 5.02
CA SER A 65 9.81 6.19 6.38
C SER A 65 9.11 5.40 7.48
N TYR A 66 8.09 4.61 7.11
CA TYR A 66 7.24 3.87 8.05
C TYR A 66 7.56 2.37 8.10
N ARG A 67 8.55 1.90 7.33
CA ARG A 67 8.88 0.47 7.24
C ARG A 67 9.17 -0.17 8.60
N ASN A 68 9.89 0.53 9.48
CA ASN A 68 10.20 0.02 10.82
C ASN A 68 8.94 -0.11 11.68
N ILE A 69 8.04 0.87 11.60
CA ILE A 69 6.76 0.87 12.32
C ILE A 69 5.90 -0.30 11.84
N ILE A 70 5.78 -0.48 10.51
CA ILE A 70 5.05 -1.61 9.92
C ILE A 70 5.64 -2.94 10.40
N LYS A 71 6.97 -3.08 10.39
CA LYS A 71 7.64 -4.30 10.87
C LYS A 71 7.29 -4.60 12.33
N GLN A 72 7.37 -3.61 13.22
CA GLN A 72 7.04 -3.79 14.64
C GLN A 72 5.56 -4.10 14.84
N MET A 73 4.67 -3.41 14.13
CA MET A 73 3.24 -3.66 14.17
C MET A 73 2.92 -5.09 13.75
N VAL A 74 3.54 -5.59 12.68
CA VAL A 74 3.37 -6.98 12.22
C VAL A 74 3.92 -7.97 13.24
N LEU A 75 5.11 -7.72 13.80
CA LEU A 75 5.73 -8.59 14.80
C LEU A 75 4.84 -8.75 16.05
N ASN A 76 4.26 -7.64 16.52
CA ASN A 76 3.41 -7.63 17.71
C ASN A 76 2.00 -8.22 17.46
N ASN A 77 1.61 -8.43 16.19
CA ASN A 77 0.25 -8.83 15.81
C ASN A 77 0.27 -9.92 14.72
N LEU A 78 1.15 -10.91 14.85
CA LEU A 78 1.35 -11.95 13.82
C LEU A 78 0.07 -12.72 13.47
N THR A 79 -0.81 -12.93 14.46
CA THR A 79 -2.08 -13.67 14.33
C THR A 79 -3.20 -12.88 13.66
N VAL A 80 -3.11 -11.55 13.64
CA VAL A 80 -4.15 -10.66 13.09
C VAL A 80 -4.17 -10.76 11.56
N SER A 81 -5.31 -10.58 10.89
CA SER A 81 -5.35 -10.65 9.42
C SER A 81 -4.55 -9.51 8.76
N ASN A 82 -4.09 -9.70 7.53
CA ASN A 82 -3.38 -8.63 6.80
C ASN A 82 -4.29 -7.42 6.54
N HIS A 83 -5.58 -7.66 6.33
CA HIS A 83 -6.57 -6.61 6.13
C HIS A 83 -6.67 -5.72 7.37
N ASP A 84 -6.77 -6.32 8.55
CA ASP A 84 -6.94 -5.57 9.80
C ASP A 84 -5.64 -4.85 10.17
N LEU A 85 -4.48 -5.43 9.90
CA LEU A 85 -3.19 -4.74 10.05
C LEU A 85 -3.09 -3.49 9.17
N VAL A 86 -3.55 -3.57 7.92
CA VAL A 86 -3.61 -2.42 7.02
C VAL A 86 -4.55 -1.35 7.59
N GLN A 87 -5.72 -1.74 8.08
CA GLN A 87 -6.70 -0.80 8.63
C GLN A 87 -6.17 -0.12 9.92
N MET A 88 -5.61 -0.89 10.86
CA MET A 88 -4.98 -0.34 12.07
C MET A 88 -3.88 0.67 11.75
N PHE A 89 -3.07 0.42 10.71
CA PHE A 89 -2.03 1.37 10.29
C PHE A 89 -2.63 2.66 9.72
N ILE A 90 -3.71 2.57 8.94
CA ILE A 90 -4.41 3.75 8.42
C ILE A 90 -5.03 4.54 9.57
N ASP A 91 -5.65 3.86 10.54
CA ASP A 91 -6.27 4.49 11.70
C ASP A 91 -5.24 5.17 12.62
N MET A 92 -4.00 4.68 12.64
CA MET A 92 -2.88 5.29 13.39
C MET A 92 -2.40 6.60 12.76
N PHE A 93 -2.55 6.76 11.44
CA PHE A 93 -2.01 7.90 10.68
C PHE A 93 -3.12 8.56 9.85
N GLN A 94 -4.19 9.01 10.53
CA GLN A 94 -5.39 9.55 9.88
C GLN A 94 -5.14 10.81 9.04
N ASN A 95 -4.04 11.52 9.29
CA ASN A 95 -3.62 12.71 8.55
C ASN A 95 -2.75 12.39 7.32
N LYS A 96 -2.62 11.12 6.95
CA LYS A 96 -1.78 10.63 5.86
C LYS A 96 -2.61 9.81 4.87
N ASN A 97 -2.25 9.89 3.60
CA ASN A 97 -2.92 9.15 2.54
C ASN A 97 -2.02 8.04 2.02
N PHE A 98 -2.30 6.79 2.37
CA PHE A 98 -1.51 5.65 1.92
C PHE A 98 -2.22 4.84 0.84
N SER A 99 -1.47 4.36 -0.15
CA SER A 99 -1.97 3.36 -1.09
C SER A 99 -2.22 2.04 -0.35
N LYS A 100 -3.50 1.68 -0.20
CA LYS A 100 -3.94 0.43 0.46
C LYS A 100 -3.28 -0.80 -0.16
N HIS A 101 -3.21 -0.85 -1.49
CA HIS A 101 -2.58 -1.96 -2.22
C HIS A 101 -1.10 -2.10 -1.86
N ASN A 102 -0.34 -1.01 -1.90
CA ASN A 102 1.09 -1.03 -1.56
C ASN A 102 1.30 -1.40 -0.09
N LEU A 103 0.46 -0.88 0.81
CA LEU A 103 0.53 -1.19 2.23
C LEU A 103 0.26 -2.68 2.50
N GLN A 104 -0.76 -3.25 1.86
CA GLN A 104 -1.09 -4.66 1.95
C GLN A 104 0.06 -5.56 1.46
N GLN A 105 0.71 -5.20 0.35
CA GLN A 105 1.90 -5.90 -0.14
C GLN A 105 3.06 -5.85 0.86
N VAL A 106 3.34 -4.67 1.42
CA VAL A 106 4.41 -4.52 2.41
C VAL A 106 4.12 -5.34 3.66
N VAL A 107 2.90 -5.29 4.21
CA VAL A 107 2.48 -6.09 5.37
C VAL A 107 2.65 -7.57 5.09
N TYR A 108 2.20 -8.06 3.93
CA TYR A 108 2.34 -9.45 3.51
C TYR A 108 3.80 -9.88 3.47
N ILE A 109 4.67 -9.11 2.80
CA ILE A 109 6.10 -9.40 2.70
C ILE A 109 6.76 -9.43 4.08
N GLN A 110 6.42 -8.50 4.98
CA GLN A 110 6.99 -8.48 6.33
C GLN A 110 6.57 -9.71 7.14
N LYS A 111 5.31 -10.14 7.04
CA LYS A 111 4.86 -11.38 7.69
C LYS A 111 5.60 -12.60 7.19
N GLN A 112 5.70 -12.77 5.88
CA GLN A 112 6.42 -13.92 5.30
C GLN A 112 7.86 -13.95 5.79
N ARG A 113 8.57 -12.82 5.78
CA ARG A 113 9.95 -12.73 6.27
C ARG A 113 10.09 -13.08 7.74
N LEU A 114 9.12 -12.71 8.58
CA LEU A 114 9.14 -13.06 10.00
C LEU A 114 8.93 -14.57 10.18
N VAL A 115 7.95 -15.16 9.49
CA VAL A 115 7.71 -16.61 9.52
C VAL A 115 8.95 -17.38 9.06
N GLU A 116 9.58 -16.96 7.97
CA GLU A 116 10.84 -17.54 7.47
C GLU A 116 12.02 -17.35 8.43
N SER A 117 12.04 -16.24 9.19
CA SER A 117 13.11 -16.02 10.17
C SER A 117 12.99 -16.95 11.37
N PHE A 118 11.76 -17.28 11.81
CA PHE A 118 11.53 -18.21 12.91
C PHE A 118 11.85 -19.66 12.52
N THR A 119 11.64 -20.06 11.26
CA THR A 119 11.93 -21.44 10.81
C THR A 119 13.42 -21.74 10.64
N ARG A 120 14.28 -20.72 10.64
CA ARG A 120 15.73 -20.86 10.41
C ARG A 120 16.58 -20.92 11.68
N VAL A 121 16.00 -20.65 12.85
CA VAL A 121 16.76 -20.67 14.12
C VAL A 121 16.96 -22.14 14.54
N ASP A 122 18.23 -22.57 14.56
CA ASP A 122 18.75 -23.80 15.19
C ASP A 122 18.59 -25.16 14.46
N GLY A 123 18.41 -25.20 13.14
CA GLY A 123 18.36 -26.50 12.43
C GLY A 123 17.15 -27.38 12.81
N TYR A 124 16.22 -26.82 13.57
CA TYR A 124 14.90 -27.38 13.85
C TYR A 124 13.86 -26.55 13.10
N SER A 125 13.03 -27.21 12.29
CA SER A 125 11.87 -26.59 11.69
C SER A 125 10.73 -26.58 12.72
N ILE A 126 10.51 -25.46 13.40
CA ILE A 126 9.32 -25.28 14.23
C ILE A 126 8.17 -24.88 13.30
N ASN A 127 7.22 -25.81 13.08
CA ASN A 127 5.99 -25.49 12.38
C ASN A 127 5.10 -24.67 13.34
N ILE A 128 5.05 -23.35 13.17
CA ILE A 128 4.23 -22.46 14.02
C ILE A 128 2.75 -22.87 13.97
N SER A 129 2.29 -23.47 12.87
CA SER A 129 0.93 -24.04 12.72
C SER A 129 0.67 -25.23 13.66
N GLU A 130 1.71 -25.92 14.11
CA GLU A 130 1.65 -27.06 15.04
C GLU A 130 1.90 -26.66 16.49
N CYS A 131 2.48 -25.48 16.75
CA CYS A 131 2.81 -25.04 18.11
C CYS A 131 1.67 -24.35 18.88
N ILE A 132 0.47 -24.25 18.31
CA ILE A 132 -0.70 -23.72 19.03
C ILE A 132 -1.55 -24.90 19.52
N ARG A 133 -1.30 -25.33 20.77
CA ARG A 133 -2.30 -25.78 21.77
C ARG A 133 -1.58 -26.41 22.96
N PHE A 134 -1.31 -25.65 24.03
CA PHE A 134 -1.32 -26.14 25.41
C PHE A 134 -1.41 -24.96 26.38
N GLN A 135 -2.63 -24.67 26.83
CA GLN A 135 -3.07 -23.85 27.98
C GLN A 135 -4.61 -23.85 27.83
N ASP A 136 -5.44 -24.51 28.63
CA ASP A 136 -5.36 -24.90 30.02
C ASP A 136 -6.11 -26.24 30.24
N ALA A 137 -5.46 -27.21 30.87
CA ALA A 137 -6.13 -28.37 31.44
C ALA A 137 -5.49 -28.69 32.80
N VAL A 138 -5.45 -27.70 33.69
CA VAL A 138 -5.27 -27.95 35.12
C VAL A 138 -6.34 -27.16 35.85
N SER A 139 -7.48 -27.79 36.05
CA SER A 139 -8.38 -27.45 37.15
C SER A 139 -8.45 -28.71 38.02
N LEU A 140 -7.76 -28.63 39.15
CA LEU A 140 -7.79 -29.58 40.26
C LEU A 140 -9.17 -29.58 40.92
#